data_AF-A0A420CJI5-F1
#
_entry.id   AF-A0A420CJI5-F1
#
_cell.length_a   1.000
_cell.length_b   1.000
_cell.length_c   1.000
_cell.angle_alpha   90.00
_cell.angle_beta   90.00
_cell.angle_gamma   90.00
#
_symmetry.space_group_name_H-M   'P 1'
#
loop_
_entity.id
_entity.type
_entity.pdbx_description
1 polymer ?
#
loop_
_entity_poly.entity_id
_entity_poly.type
_entity_poly.pdbx_seq_one_letter_code
_entity_poly.pdbx_strand_id
1 'polypeptide(L)'
;MNNVIVLSKDFAANESAVVDIKSRGLVNPLGVLTFQNKTGQSAQFLWQGDALYSRENAGYFKEINNDLGVKVSHYEGSITVTNGGGKQYLEGALKQ
;
A
#
# COMPACT_ATOMS: atom_id res chain seq x y z
N MET A 1 -18.43 4.75 -2.54
CA MET A 1 -17.15 4.06 -2.26
C MET A 1 -16.09 5.13 -2.13
N ASN A 2 -15.45 5.25 -0.97
CA ASN A 2 -14.46 6.30 -0.71
C ASN A 2 -13.06 5.69 -0.79
N ASN A 3 -12.23 6.22 -1.69
CA ASN A 3 -10.81 5.90 -1.73
C ASN A 3 -10.07 6.90 -0.83
N VAL A 4 -9.21 6.40 0.04
CA VAL A 4 -8.37 7.24 0.89
C VAL A 4 -6.97 7.26 0.30
N ILE A 5 -6.49 8.45 -0.11
CA ILE A 5 -5.13 8.63 -0.58
C ILE A 5 -4.19 8.44 0.62
N VAL A 6 -3.34 7.43 0.56
CA VAL A 6 -2.36 7.13 1.62
C VAL A 6 -1.03 7.81 1.35
N LEU A 7 -0.63 7.95 0.08
CA LEU A 7 0.58 8.67 -0.32
C LEU A 7 0.47 9.21 -1.75
N SER A 8 1.18 10.29 -2.04
CA SER A 8 1.36 10.86 -3.37
C SER A 8 2.69 11.59 -3.40
N LYS A 9 3.68 11.06 -4.13
CA LYS A 9 5.01 11.69 -4.29
C LYS A 9 5.82 11.08 -5.43
N ASP A 10 6.89 11.77 -5.81
CA ASP A 10 7.98 11.21 -6.61
C ASP A 10 8.92 10.37 -5.74
N PHE A 11 9.26 9.18 -6.21
CA PHE A 11 10.23 8.27 -5.60
C PHE A 11 11.49 8.14 -6.45
N ALA A 12 12.65 8.14 -5.80
CA ALA A 12 13.89 7.63 -6.37
C ALA A 12 13.88 6.09 -6.44
N ALA A 13 14.80 5.52 -7.21
CA ALA A 13 14.96 4.07 -7.30
C ALA A 13 15.22 3.45 -5.91
N ASN A 14 14.47 2.41 -5.56
CA ASN A 14 14.53 1.71 -4.26
C ASN A 14 14.25 2.58 -3.02
N GLU A 15 13.76 3.81 -3.19
CA GLU A 15 13.35 4.66 -2.08
C GLU A 15 12.15 4.04 -1.35
N SER A 16 12.12 4.16 -0.03
CA SER A 16 11.02 3.69 0.80
C SER A 16 10.32 4.85 1.50
N ALA A 17 9.01 4.76 1.63
CA ALA A 17 8.19 5.68 2.43
C ALA A 17 7.35 4.87 3.42
N VAL A 18 7.22 5.40 4.64
CA VAL A 18 6.38 4.81 5.68
C VAL A 18 5.13 5.66 5.81
N VAL A 19 3.96 5.00 5.84
CA VAL A 19 2.66 5.64 6.03
C VAL A 19 1.98 4.98 7.22
N ASP A 20 1.70 5.77 8.24
CA ASP A 20 0.84 5.35 9.34
C ASP A 20 -0.62 5.34 8.86
N ILE A 21 -1.20 4.15 8.79
CA ILE A 21 -2.59 3.94 8.35
C ILE A 21 -3.52 3.82 9.57
N LYS A 22 -3.00 3.45 10.74
CA LYS A 22 -3.77 3.30 11.97
C LYS A 22 -4.22 4.65 12.53
N SER A 23 -3.34 5.65 12.60
CA SER A 23 -3.75 7.00 13.04
C SER A 23 -4.74 7.66 12.08
N ARG A 24 -4.80 7.19 10.83
CA ARG A 24 -5.80 7.60 9.83
C ARG A 24 -7.13 6.84 9.93
N GLY A 25 -7.29 5.97 10.92
CA GLY A 25 -8.51 5.19 11.14
C GLY A 25 -8.68 4.01 10.18
N LEU A 26 -7.61 3.58 9.49
CA LEU A 26 -7.64 2.51 8.48
C LEU A 26 -7.21 1.16 9.07
N VAL A 27 -7.68 0.86 10.29
CA VAL A 27 -7.18 -0.24 11.14
C VAL A 27 -7.65 -1.63 10.68
N ASN A 28 -8.55 -1.70 9.70
CA ASN A 28 -9.05 -2.97 9.19
C ASN A 28 -9.28 -2.87 7.69
N PRO A 29 -8.21 -2.79 6.88
CA PRO A 29 -8.35 -2.60 5.45
C PRO A 29 -8.89 -3.90 4.86
N LEU A 30 -10.22 -4.09 4.77
CA LEU A 30 -10.83 -5.09 3.88
C LEU A 30 -10.63 -4.73 2.39
N GLY A 31 -9.59 -3.94 2.12
CA GLY A 31 -9.44 -3.10 0.95
C GLY A 31 -8.31 -3.56 0.06
N VAL A 32 -8.41 -3.11 -1.18
CA VAL A 32 -7.31 -3.16 -2.14
C VAL A 32 -6.52 -1.86 -1.99
N LEU A 33 -5.22 -2.00 -1.75
CA LEU A 33 -4.25 -0.92 -1.88
C LEU A 33 -3.82 -0.86 -3.34
N THR A 34 -4.08 0.26 -4.00
CA THR A 34 -3.73 0.49 -5.40
C THR A 34 -2.72 1.60 -5.50
N PHE A 35 -1.66 1.36 -6.27
CA PHE A 35 -0.70 2.37 -6.71
C PHE A 35 -0.88 2.63 -8.20
N GLN A 36 -0.75 3.89 -8.59
CA GLN A 36 -0.72 4.30 -9.99
C GLN A 36 0.43 5.29 -10.20
N ASN A 37 1.02 5.25 -11.39
CA ASN A 37 1.97 6.25 -11.85
C ASN A 37 1.35 7.13 -12.95
N LYS A 38 2.12 8.12 -13.43
CA LYS A 38 1.67 9.04 -14.49
C LYS A 38 1.51 8.40 -15.87
N THR A 39 2.05 7.20 -16.09
CA THR A 39 1.99 6.48 -17.37
C THR A 39 0.80 5.52 -17.45
N GLY A 40 -0.03 5.47 -16.40
CA GLY A 40 -1.20 4.60 -16.34
C GLY A 40 -0.90 3.16 -15.92
N GLN A 41 0.34 2.85 -15.54
CA GLN A 41 0.69 1.56 -14.95
C GLN A 41 0.21 1.50 -13.50
N SER A 42 -0.07 0.29 -13.01
CA SER A 42 -0.59 0.10 -11.67
C SER A 42 0.03 -1.08 -10.92
N ALA A 43 -0.04 -1.03 -9.60
CA ALA A 43 0.20 -2.17 -8.73
C ALA A 43 -0.94 -2.27 -7.72
N GLN A 44 -1.46 -3.47 -7.51
CA GLN A 44 -2.59 -3.73 -6.64
C GLN A 44 -2.26 -4.81 -5.63
N PHE A 45 -2.61 -4.55 -4.37
CA PHE A 45 -2.38 -5.45 -3.27
C PHE A 45 -3.65 -5.62 -2.46
N LEU A 46 -4.06 -6.87 -2.23
CA LEU A 46 -5.21 -7.22 -1.42
C LEU A 46 -4.75 -7.50 0.01
N TRP A 47 -5.39 -6.87 0.99
CA TRP A 47 -5.15 -7.23 2.39
C TRP A 47 -5.53 -8.68 2.67
N GLN A 48 -4.66 -9.38 3.38
CA GLN A 48 -4.89 -10.70 3.94
C GLN A 48 -4.75 -10.58 5.46
N GLY A 49 -5.88 -10.39 6.13
CA GLY A 49 -5.93 -10.36 7.59
C GLY A 49 -5.74 -11.75 8.18
N ASP A 50 -5.11 -11.82 9.35
CA ASP A 50 -5.03 -13.06 10.12
C ASP A 50 -6.36 -13.28 10.85
N ALA A 51 -7.19 -14.17 10.29
CA ALA A 51 -8.49 -14.53 10.85
C ALA A 51 -8.38 -15.32 12.17
N LEU A 52 -7.22 -15.91 12.48
CA LEU A 52 -7.07 -16.82 13.61
C LEU A 52 -6.79 -16.11 14.93
N TYR A 53 -6.17 -14.92 14.90
CA TYR A 53 -5.68 -14.28 16.12
C TYR A 53 -6.40 -12.99 16.52
N SER A 54 -7.42 -12.53 15.79
CA SER A 54 -8.20 -11.31 16.12
C SER A 54 -7.32 -10.10 16.46
N ARG A 55 -6.08 -10.08 15.99
CA ARG A 55 -5.18 -8.93 16.10
C ARG A 55 -5.51 -8.08 14.91
N GLU A 56 -6.21 -6.98 15.15
CA GLU A 56 -6.65 -6.02 14.11
C GLU A 56 -5.48 -5.54 13.22
N ASN A 57 -4.23 -5.69 13.66
CA ASN A 57 -3.02 -5.33 12.92
C ASN A 57 -2.13 -6.53 12.53
N ALA A 58 -2.63 -7.77 12.57
CA ALA A 58 -1.91 -8.94 12.08
C ALA A 58 -2.40 -9.28 10.68
N GLY A 59 -1.54 -9.06 9.68
CA GLY A 59 -1.86 -9.32 8.29
C GLY A 59 -0.81 -8.72 7.36
N TYR A 60 -0.98 -8.99 6.07
CA TYR A 60 -0.08 -8.50 5.02
C TYR A 60 -0.85 -8.18 3.75
N PHE A 61 -0.22 -7.37 2.90
CA PHE A 61 -0.73 -7.05 1.57
C PHE A 61 -0.22 -8.09 0.56
N LYS A 62 -1.12 -8.93 0.06
CA LYS A 62 -0.82 -9.90 -0.99
C LYS A 62 -0.89 -9.22 -2.36
N GLU A 63 0.17 -9.34 -3.14
CA GLU A 63 0.22 -8.81 -4.51
C GLU A 63 -0.83 -9.49 -5.42
N ILE A 64 -1.56 -8.69 -6.19
CA ILE A 64 -2.48 -9.12 -7.26
C ILE A 64 -1.85 -8.87 -8.64
N ASN A 65 -1.35 -7.64 -8.84
CA ASN A 65 -0.57 -7.23 -10.01
C ASN A 65 0.45 -6.17 -9.57
N ASN A 66 1.52 -6.02 -10.34
CA ASN A 66 2.60 -5.10 -9.98
C ASN A 66 3.45 -4.72 -11.20
N ASP A 67 2.87 -3.92 -12.09
CA ASP A 67 3.59 -3.42 -13.27
C ASP A 67 4.62 -2.33 -12.91
N LEU A 68 4.58 -1.84 -11.66
CA LEU A 68 5.41 -0.76 -11.13
C LEU A 68 6.66 -1.26 -10.40
N GLY A 69 6.74 -2.55 -10.06
CA GLY A 69 7.82 -3.13 -9.25
C GLY A 69 7.85 -2.63 -7.80
N VAL A 70 6.71 -2.20 -7.26
CA VAL A 70 6.58 -1.67 -5.89
C VAL A 70 6.50 -2.81 -4.88
N LYS A 71 7.13 -2.67 -3.72
CA LYS A 71 6.95 -3.62 -2.61
C LYS A 71 6.18 -2.95 -1.49
N VAL A 72 5.27 -3.70 -0.86
CA VAL A 72 4.49 -3.24 0.28
C VAL A 72 4.72 -4.20 1.45
N SER A 73 5.10 -3.64 2.59
CA SER A 73 5.17 -4.35 3.87
C SER A 73 4.24 -3.69 4.86
N HIS A 74 3.65 -4.48 5.76
CA HIS A 74 2.80 -3.97 6.83
C HIS A 74 3.39 -4.37 8.19
N TYR A 75 3.42 -3.42 9.11
CA TYR A 75 3.87 -3.63 10.48
C TYR A 75 3.09 -2.73 11.44
N GLU A 76 2.39 -3.32 12.40
CA GLU A 76 1.69 -2.64 13.51
C GLU A 76 0.84 -1.42 13.12
N GLY A 77 0.12 -1.47 12.00
CA GLY A 77 -0.74 -0.38 11.56
C GLY A 77 -0.01 0.71 10.75
N SER A 78 1.21 0.44 10.32
CA SER A 78 1.92 1.21 9.31
C SER A 78 2.20 0.36 8.07
N ILE A 79 2.23 0.99 6.90
CA ILE A 79 2.71 0.40 5.67
C ILE A 79 4.04 1.01 5.27
N THR A 80 4.97 0.17 4.84
CA THR A 80 6.19 0.60 4.15
C THR A 80 6.03 0.30 2.68
N VAL A 81 6.16 1.33 1.86
CA VAL A 81 6.10 1.25 0.40
C VAL A 81 7.50 1.50 -0.13
N THR A 82 8.05 0.52 -0.84
CA THR A 82 9.37 0.61 -1.46
C THR A 82 9.21 0.64 -2.97
N ASN A 83 9.76 1.68 -3.59
CA ASN A 83 9.75 1.82 -5.04
C ASN A 83 10.65 0.77 -5.72
N GLY A 84 10.35 0.44 -6.97
CA GLY A 84 11.18 -0.40 -7.82
C GLY A 84 12.49 0.28 -8.24
N GLY A 85 13.17 -0.32 -9.22
CA GLY A 85 14.52 0.08 -9.63
C GLY A 85 14.64 1.41 -10.42
N GLY A 86 13.54 2.08 -10.75
CA GLY A 86 13.53 3.33 -11.51
C GLY A 86 12.82 4.47 -10.78
N LYS A 87 13.21 5.72 -11.08
CA LYS A 87 12.50 6.91 -10.56
C LYS A 87 11.09 6.97 -11.15
N GLN A 88 10.07 7.16 -10.30
CA GLN A 88 8.69 7.32 -10.76
C GLN A 88 7.83 8.06 -9.74
N TYR A 89 6.75 8.69 -10.23
CA TYR A 89 5.68 9.20 -9.39
C TYR A 89 4.76 8.05 -8.98
N LEU A 90 4.38 7.99 -7.70
CA LEU A 90 3.42 7.03 -7.18
C LEU A 90 2.33 7.76 -6.41
N GLU A 91 1.08 7.45 -6.74
CA GLU A 91 -0.09 7.75 -5.93
C GLU A 91 -0.68 6.45 -5.41
N GLY A 92 -0.72 6.29 -4.09
CA GLY A 92 -1.27 5.15 -3.40
C GLY A 92 -2.63 5.48 -2.80
N ALA A 93 -3.63 4.66 -3.06
CA ALA A 93 -4.97 4.78 -2.50
C ALA A 93 -5.44 3.45 -1.90
N LEU A 94 -6.06 3.54 -0.73
CA LEU A 94 -6.69 2.41 -0.07
C LEU A 94 -8.20 2.49 -0.25
N LYS A 95 -8.81 1.41 -0.73
CA LYS A 95 -10.26 1.30 -0.85
C LYS A 95 -10.87 0.90 0.51
N GLN A 96 -11.80 1.70 1.02
CA GLN A 96 -12.64 1.34 2.18
C GLN A 96 -13.92 0.63 1.74
#